data_AF-A0A1G1IUL5-F1
#
_entry.id   AF-A0A1G1IUL5-F1
#
_cell.length_a   1.000
_cell.length_b   1.000
_cell.length_c   1.000
_cell.angle_alpha   90.00
_cell.angle_beta   90.00
_cell.angle_gamma   90.00
#
_symmetry.space_group_name_H-M   'P 1'
#
loop_
_entity.id
_entity.type
_entity.pdbx_description
1 polymer ?
#
loop_
_entity_poly.entity_id
_entity_poly.type
_entity_poly.pdbx_seq_one_letter_code
_entity_poly.pdbx_strand_id
1 'polypeptide(L)'
;MHQQNDPTKKILDSIKAFSGQEAKKAFMDSLEKVGVHQVKHKIETNYWSSSQSAGWAREWLELKEAPEEIRRREEELNILRESNSIAKDANEIAKKANAKSDKANRLSALAIFVSLLAALIAWLVK
;
A
#
# COMPACT_ATOMS: atom_id res chain seq x y z
N MET A 1 -7.02 0.08 -60.07
CA MET A 1 -5.71 -0.19 -59.44
C MET A 1 -5.81 -1.46 -58.62
N HIS A 2 -5.55 -2.62 -59.24
CA HIS A 2 -5.63 -3.91 -58.55
C HIS A 2 -4.36 -4.12 -57.73
N GLN A 3 -4.47 -4.04 -56.40
CA GLN A 3 -3.47 -4.63 -55.50
C GLN A 3 -3.42 -6.13 -55.79
N GLN A 4 -2.35 -6.58 -56.45
CA GLN A 4 -2.02 -8.00 -56.53
C GLN A 4 -1.89 -8.54 -55.10
N ASN A 5 -2.91 -9.30 -54.67
CA ASN A 5 -2.86 -10.18 -53.51
C ASN A 5 -1.89 -11.31 -53.85
N ASP A 6 -0.59 -11.06 -53.73
CA ASP A 6 0.44 -12.08 -53.89
C ASP A 6 0.40 -13.01 -52.65
N PRO A 7 -0.04 -14.27 -52.79
CA PRO A 7 -0.17 -15.19 -51.67
C PRO A 7 1.18 -15.48 -51.01
N THR A 8 2.30 -15.34 -51.73
CA THR A 8 3.63 -15.57 -51.17
C THR A 8 4.04 -14.48 -50.18
N LYS A 9 3.64 -13.22 -50.40
CA LYS A 9 3.83 -12.14 -49.42
C LYS A 9 3.07 -12.41 -48.13
N LYS A 10 1.81 -12.85 -48.21
CA LYS A 10 1.02 -13.19 -47.02
C LYS A 10 1.64 -14.31 -46.19
N ILE A 11 2.18 -15.34 -46.85
CA ILE A 11 2.85 -16.46 -46.18
C ILE A 11 4.16 -15.98 -45.51
N LEU A 12 4.98 -15.19 -46.21
CA LEU A 12 6.21 -14.62 -45.66
C LEU A 12 5.97 -13.70 -44.46
N ASP A 13 4.94 -12.87 -44.52
CA ASP A 13 4.56 -11.97 -43.43
C ASP A 13 4.04 -12.76 -42.21
N SER A 14 3.30 -13.84 -42.44
CA SER A 14 2.81 -14.74 -41.38
C SER A 14 3.95 -15.50 -40.69
N ILE A 15 4.95 -15.97 -41.45
CA ILE A 15 6.13 -16.65 -40.90
C ILE A 15 6.98 -15.68 -40.06
N LYS A 16 7.18 -14.44 -40.56
CA LYS A 16 7.87 -13.40 -39.78
C LYS A 16 7.12 -13.05 -38.50
N ALA A 17 5.80 -12.89 -38.57
CA ALA A 17 4.98 -12.63 -37.40
C ALA A 17 5.07 -13.75 -36.34
N PHE A 18 5.04 -15.01 -36.78
CA PHE A 18 5.18 -16.18 -35.90
C PHE A 18 6.56 -16.21 -35.21
N SER A 19 7.64 -16.04 -35.99
CA SER A 19 9.00 -15.98 -35.44
C SER A 19 9.21 -14.81 -34.46
N GLY A 20 8.54 -13.67 -34.70
CA GLY A 20 8.57 -12.50 -33.83
C GLY A 20 7.83 -12.72 -32.50
N GLN A 21 6.73 -13.48 -32.51
CA GLN A 21 6.01 -13.86 -31.29
C GLN A 21 6.83 -14.82 -30.43
N GLU A 22 7.50 -15.79 -31.04
CA GLU A 22 8.33 -16.75 -30.32
C GLU A 22 9.55 -16.07 -29.70
N ALA A 23 10.19 -15.15 -30.43
CA ALA A 23 11.27 -14.30 -29.91
C ALA A 23 10.79 -13.38 -28.76
N LYS A 24 9.60 -12.76 -28.90
CA LYS A 24 9.00 -11.95 -27.82
C LYS A 24 8.77 -12.76 -26.57
N LYS A 25 8.23 -13.99 -26.71
CA LYS A 25 7.99 -14.88 -25.58
C LYS A 25 9.29 -15.27 -24.86
N ALA A 26 10.29 -15.72 -25.60
CA ALA A 26 11.60 -16.06 -25.03
C ALA A 26 12.27 -14.85 -24.35
N PHE A 27 12.09 -13.65 -24.90
CA PHE A 27 12.55 -12.42 -24.27
C PHE A 27 11.81 -12.13 -22.96
N MET A 28 10.48 -12.22 -22.94
CA MET A 28 9.69 -12.03 -21.71
C MET A 28 10.06 -13.04 -20.62
N ASP A 29 10.30 -14.31 -20.97
CA ASP A 29 10.78 -15.32 -20.03
C ASP A 29 12.16 -14.96 -19.44
N SER A 30 13.01 -14.29 -20.22
CA SER A 30 14.30 -13.78 -19.73
C SER A 30 14.14 -12.62 -18.75
N LEU A 31 13.12 -11.76 -18.93
CA LEU A 31 12.81 -10.66 -18.02
C LEU A 31 12.35 -11.18 -16.67
N GLU A 32 11.56 -12.27 -16.65
CA GLU A 32 11.13 -12.93 -15.42
C GLU A 32 12.32 -13.36 -14.54
N LYS A 33 13.37 -13.90 -15.16
CA LYS A 33 14.60 -14.32 -14.45
C LYS A 33 15.40 -13.16 -13.88
N VAL A 34 15.30 -11.99 -14.50
CA VAL A 34 16.03 -10.77 -14.09
C VAL A 34 15.27 -10.02 -12.98
N GLY A 35 13.94 -10.06 -13.02
CA GLY A 35 13.07 -9.46 -12.02
C GLY A 35 12.74 -7.99 -12.26
N VAL A 36 11.59 -7.56 -11.73
CA VAL A 36 10.96 -6.25 -11.98
C VAL A 36 11.92 -5.07 -11.77
N HIS A 37 12.65 -5.07 -10.66
CA HIS A 37 13.54 -3.96 -10.29
C HIS A 37 14.69 -3.74 -11.29
N GLN A 38 15.34 -4.83 -11.70
CA GLN A 38 16.44 -4.76 -12.67
C GLN A 38 15.95 -4.44 -14.07
N VAL A 39 14.77 -4.95 -14.46
CA VAL A 39 14.15 -4.61 -15.74
C VAL A 39 13.86 -3.11 -15.80
N LYS A 40 13.26 -2.55 -14.74
CA LYS A 40 12.99 -1.11 -14.64
C LYS A 40 14.27 -0.27 -14.78
N HIS A 41 15.31 -0.60 -14.00
CA HIS A 41 16.60 0.07 -14.10
C HIS A 41 17.18 0.00 -15.52
N LYS A 42 17.12 -1.16 -16.18
CA LYS A 42 17.61 -1.32 -17.56
C LYS A 42 16.82 -0.51 -18.59
N ILE A 43 15.52 -0.27 -18.37
CA ILE A 43 14.74 0.66 -19.22
C ILE A 43 15.21 2.10 -18.99
N GLU A 44 15.38 2.51 -17.73
CA GLU A 44 15.78 3.87 -17.36
C GLU A 44 17.20 4.20 -17.88
N THR A 45 18.12 3.24 -17.84
CA THR A 45 19.48 3.40 -18.39
C THR A 45 19.56 3.17 -19.89
N ASN A 46 18.43 2.97 -20.58
CA ASN A 46 18.38 2.71 -22.02
C ASN A 46 19.26 1.53 -22.47
N TYR A 47 19.37 0.49 -21.63
CA TYR A 47 20.23 -0.68 -21.87
C TYR A 47 19.85 -1.43 -23.15
N TRP A 48 18.56 -1.48 -23.47
CA TRP A 48 18.08 -2.06 -24.71
C TRP A 48 18.12 -1.03 -25.83
N SER A 49 19.11 -1.16 -26.72
CA SER A 49 19.31 -0.28 -27.87
C SER A 49 18.22 -0.40 -28.94
N SER A 50 17.50 -1.53 -28.97
CA SER A 50 16.40 -1.74 -29.92
C SER A 50 15.08 -1.22 -29.33
N SER A 51 14.35 -0.42 -30.12
CA SER A 51 13.01 0.07 -29.77
C SER A 51 12.04 -1.08 -29.49
N GLN A 52 12.20 -2.21 -30.19
CA GLN A 52 11.35 -3.38 -30.05
C GLN A 52 11.55 -4.10 -28.70
N SER A 53 12.80 -4.35 -28.29
CA SER A 53 13.11 -4.98 -26.99
C SER A 53 12.74 -4.07 -25.82
N ALA A 54 12.97 -2.76 -25.95
CA ALA A 54 12.53 -1.78 -24.96
C ALA A 54 10.99 -1.74 -24.84
N GLY A 55 10.27 -1.82 -25.96
CA GLY A 55 8.81 -1.91 -25.99
C GLY A 55 8.29 -3.16 -25.26
N TRP A 56 8.86 -4.32 -25.54
CA TRP A 56 8.49 -5.57 -24.86
C TRP A 56 8.80 -5.57 -23.36
N ALA A 57 9.90 -4.93 -22.95
CA ALA A 57 10.25 -4.80 -21.54
C ALA A 57 9.25 -3.91 -20.77
N ARG A 58 8.77 -2.81 -21.39
CA ARG A 58 7.74 -1.96 -20.80
C ARG A 58 6.41 -2.70 -20.67
N GLU A 59 5.97 -3.39 -21.72
CA GLU A 59 4.74 -4.17 -21.72
C GLU A 59 4.76 -5.26 -20.63
N TRP A 60 5.90 -5.93 -20.45
CA TRP A 60 6.06 -6.90 -19.37
C TRP A 60 6.02 -6.25 -17.97
N LEU A 61 6.62 -5.06 -17.79
CA LEU A 61 6.55 -4.33 -16.52
C LEU A 61 5.12 -3.93 -16.17
N GLU A 62 4.36 -3.40 -17.12
CA GLU A 62 2.96 -3.01 -16.90
C GLU A 62 2.11 -4.21 -16.43
N LEU A 63 2.32 -5.39 -17.02
CA LEU A 63 1.65 -6.63 -16.62
C LEU A 63 1.99 -7.06 -15.19
N LYS A 64 3.18 -6.71 -14.69
CA LYS A 64 3.67 -7.10 -13.35
C LYS A 64 3.40 -6.05 -12.29
N GLU A 65 3.42 -4.77 -12.64
CA GLU A 65 3.15 -3.68 -11.69
C GLU A 65 1.67 -3.58 -11.33
N ALA A 66 0.74 -3.85 -12.26
CA ALA A 66 -0.70 -3.79 -12.00
C ALA A 66 -1.18 -4.64 -10.80
N PRO A 67 -0.83 -5.94 -10.67
CA PRO A 67 -1.22 -6.73 -9.50
C PRO A 67 -0.47 -6.34 -8.21
N GLU A 68 0.78 -5.89 -8.32
CA GLU A 68 1.58 -5.47 -7.16
C GLU A 68 1.11 -4.13 -6.57
N GLU A 69 0.60 -3.22 -7.40
CA GLU A 69 0.03 -1.96 -6.92
C GLU A 69 -1.28 -2.19 -6.14
N ILE A 70 -2.09 -3.14 -6.59
CA ILE A 70 -3.30 -3.56 -5.86
C ILE A 70 -2.91 -4.16 -4.50
N ARG A 71 -1.91 -5.06 -4.46
CA ARG A 71 -1.45 -5.65 -3.20
C ARG A 71 -0.91 -4.60 -2.23
N ARG A 72 -0.12 -3.63 -2.71
CA ARG A 72 0.36 -2.52 -1.87
C ARG A 72 -0.78 -1.68 -1.30
N ARG A 73 -1.78 -1.33 -2.11
CA ARG A 73 -2.95 -0.59 -1.63
C ARG A 73 -3.74 -1.37 -0.58
N GLU A 74 -3.86 -2.68 -0.72
CA GLU A 74 -4.50 -3.52 0.30
C GLU A 74 -3.70 -3.56 1.60
N GLU A 75 -2.37 -3.68 1.53
CA GLU A 75 -1.48 -3.60 2.70
C GLU A 75 -1.59 -2.25 3.41
N GLU A 76 -1.57 -1.13 2.66
CA GLU A 76 -1.76 0.21 3.20
C GLU A 76 -3.13 0.39 3.88
N LEU A 77 -4.21 -0.09 3.23
CA LEU A 77 -5.54 -0.07 3.82
C LEU A 77 -5.63 -0.92 5.09
N ASN A 78 -4.91 -2.04 5.14
CA ASN A 78 -4.88 -2.89 6.33
C ASN A 78 -4.17 -2.19 7.50
N ILE A 79 -3.02 -1.54 7.24
CA ILE A 79 -2.30 -0.73 8.23
C ILE A 79 -3.18 0.40 8.75
N LEU A 80 -3.90 1.09 7.86
CA LEU A 80 -4.83 2.16 8.26
C LEU A 80 -5.98 1.64 9.14
N ARG A 81 -6.53 0.46 8.82
CA ARG A 81 -7.57 -0.18 9.64
C ARG A 81 -7.04 -0.58 11.02
N GLU A 82 -5.86 -1.18 11.08
CA GLU A 82 -5.22 -1.57 12.33
C GLU A 82 -4.92 -0.34 13.20
N SER A 83 -4.34 0.71 12.62
CA SER A 83 -4.08 1.98 13.31
C SER A 83 -5.37 2.61 13.85
N ASN A 84 -6.45 2.60 13.08
CA ASN A 84 -7.75 3.12 13.54
C ASN A 84 -8.34 2.27 14.67
N SER A 85 -8.14 0.94 14.64
CA SER A 85 -8.54 0.06 15.74
C SER A 85 -7.77 0.41 17.02
N ILE A 86 -6.44 0.55 16.94
CA ILE A 86 -5.60 0.93 18.08
C ILE A 86 -6.01 2.30 18.63
N ALA A 87 -6.32 3.27 17.75
CA ALA A 87 -6.79 4.59 18.16
C ALA A 87 -8.13 4.53 18.90
N LYS A 88 -9.06 3.67 18.45
CA LYS A 88 -10.34 3.44 19.15
C LYS A 88 -10.12 2.83 20.53
N ASP A 89 -9.26 1.81 20.63
CA ASP A 89 -8.95 1.15 21.90
C ASP A 89 -8.29 2.11 22.88
N ALA A 90 -7.33 2.91 22.41
CA ALA A 90 -6.70 3.96 23.21
C ALA A 90 -7.72 5.00 23.71
N ASN A 91 -8.66 5.40 22.87
CA ASN A 91 -9.73 6.34 23.25
C ASN A 91 -10.67 5.73 24.30
N GLU A 92 -11.00 4.43 24.20
CA GLU A 92 -11.78 3.75 25.23
C GLU A 92 -11.04 3.67 26.57
N ILE A 93 -9.75 3.35 26.55
CA ILE A 93 -8.90 3.32 27.76
C ILE A 93 -8.83 4.71 28.37
N ALA A 94 -8.62 5.75 27.56
CA ALA A 94 -8.60 7.14 28.01
C ALA A 94 -9.93 7.56 28.64
N LYS A 95 -11.08 7.18 28.05
CA LYS A 95 -12.41 7.41 28.64
C LYS A 95 -12.56 6.72 30.00
N LYS A 96 -12.13 5.46 30.12
CA LYS A 96 -12.16 4.72 31.39
C LYS A 96 -11.26 5.37 32.44
N ALA A 97 -10.08 5.84 32.05
CA ALA A 97 -9.16 6.56 32.93
C ALA A 97 -9.75 7.89 33.42
N ASN A 98 -10.32 8.70 32.51
CA ASN A 98 -10.99 9.95 32.87
C ASN A 98 -12.15 9.70 33.84
N ALA A 99 -12.99 8.69 33.59
CA ALA A 99 -14.08 8.36 34.51
C ALA A 99 -13.60 7.94 35.90
N LYS A 100 -12.45 7.26 36.01
CA LYS A 100 -11.82 6.95 37.31
C LYS A 100 -11.26 8.21 37.97
N SER A 101 -10.59 9.07 37.21
CA SER A 101 -10.03 10.33 37.70
C SER A 101 -11.12 11.25 38.24
N ASP A 102 -12.25 11.38 37.54
CA ASP A 102 -13.39 12.18 37.99
C ASP A 102 -13.99 11.68 39.30
N LYS A 103 -14.12 10.35 39.46
CA LYS A 103 -14.58 9.75 40.71
C LYS A 103 -13.61 10.04 41.86
N ALA A 104 -12.31 9.90 41.62
CA ALA A 104 -11.29 10.21 42.62
C ALA A 104 -11.33 11.70 43.03
N ASN A 105 -11.43 12.61 42.06
CA ASN A 105 -11.56 14.05 42.33
C ASN A 105 -12.80 14.39 43.18
N ARG A 106 -13.95 13.77 42.90
CA ARG A 106 -15.16 13.97 43.69
C ARG A 106 -15.00 13.49 45.14
N LEU A 107 -14.37 12.33 45.35
CA LEU A 107 -14.11 11.82 46.70
C LEU A 107 -13.13 12.71 47.46
N SER A 108 -12.06 13.16 46.81
CA SER A 108 -11.11 14.11 47.40
C SER A 108 -11.78 15.42 47.79
N ALA A 109 -12.63 15.99 46.92
CA ALA A 109 -13.38 17.21 47.24
C ALA A 109 -14.30 17.02 48.45
N LEU A 110 -14.99 15.88 48.54
CA LEU A 110 -15.84 15.56 49.69
C LEU A 110 -15.02 15.44 50.99
N ALA A 111 -13.87 14.75 50.94
CA ALA A 111 -12.99 14.58 52.09
C ALA A 111 -12.45 15.93 52.59
N ILE A 112 -12.05 16.82 51.67
CA ILE A 112 -11.62 18.19 52.00
C ILE A 112 -12.76 18.95 52.68
N PHE A 113 -13.97 18.90 52.11
CA PHE A 113 -15.13 19.59 52.66
C PHE A 113 -15.49 19.11 54.08
N VAL A 114 -15.52 17.80 54.30
CA VAL A 114 -15.78 17.20 55.63
C VAL A 114 -14.69 17.60 56.63
N SER A 115 -13.42 17.61 56.21
CA SER A 115 -12.30 18.03 57.07
C SER A 115 -12.42 19.49 57.48
N LEU A 116 -12.82 20.38 56.56
CA LEU A 116 -13.06 21.79 56.86
C LEU A 116 -14.23 21.99 57.81
N LEU A 117 -15.34 21.26 57.63
CA LEU A 117 -16.47 21.31 58.55
C LEU A 117 -16.10 20.83 59.96
N ALA A 118 -15.35 19.72 60.06
CA ALA A 118 -14.90 19.21 61.35
C ALA A 118 -13.98 20.22 62.07
N ALA A 119 -13.07 20.86 61.33
CA ALA A 119 -12.21 21.91 61.88
C ALA A 119 -13.02 23.13 62.36
N LEU A 120 -14.04 23.54 61.61
CA LEU A 120 -14.92 24.66 61.98
C LEU A 120 -15.71 24.34 63.26
N ILE A 121 -16.29 23.15 63.36
CA ILE A 121 -17.03 22.71 64.55
C ILE A 121 -16.09 22.65 65.76
N ALA A 122 -14.90 22.07 65.59
CA ALA A 122 -13.90 22.01 66.66
C ALA A 122 -13.46 23.41 67.13
N TRP A 123 -13.42 24.40 66.23
CA TRP A 123 -13.15 25.79 66.59
C TRP A 123 -14.30 26.44 67.37
N LEU A 124 -15.56 26.18 67.00
CA LEU A 124 -16.75 26.75 67.65
C LEU A 124 -17.03 26.17 69.04
N VAL A 125 -16.65 24.92 69.29
CA VAL A 125 -16.88 24.21 70.56
C VAL A 125 -15.77 24.51 71.58
N LYS A 126 -14.70 25.18 71.17
CA LYS A 126 -13.55 25.52 71.99
C LYS A 126 -13.69 26.91 72.61
#